data_AF-A0A7J7G3B5-F1
#
_entry.id   AF-A0A7J7G3B5-F1
#
_cell.length_a   1.000
_cell.length_b   1.000
_cell.length_c   1.000
_cell.angle_alpha   90.00
_cell.angle_beta   90.00
_cell.angle_gamma   90.00
#
_symmetry.space_group_name_H-M   'P 1'
#
loop_
_entity.id
_entity.type
_entity.pdbx_description
1 polymer ?
#
loop_
_entity_poly.entity_id
_entity_poly.type
_entity_poly.pdbx_seq_one_letter_code
_entity_poly.pdbx_strand_id
1 'polypeptide(L)'
;MNFTDVLRRGFVLQWSEDYCSDCKRSGGNCCSINNKFTCFCFDKQHSKTCDDGLGAGGVIVVVAIVCIIYHRRNKKYNAASSWISRYTSHTSSMNDIEKEASYYGVQTFSYNELQKATNNFDSKKEVGDGGFGTVYQGKLRDGRVVVVKRLYEHNFKRVEQFMNEIEILTRLRHPNLVSLYGFTSRHCRELLLVYECIPNGTVADHLHGDCTKPCSLSWTTRMSIAFETASALAYLHASDVIHRDVKTNNILLDNSFCVKVADFGLSRLFPTDVTHVSTAPQGTPGYVDPKYHECYQLTNKSDVYSFGVVLIGLYHLSQLWTLQGIAMKLIYLIWRLIRFKIMNFMRLLTRVSGLTLIIK
;
A
#
# COMPACT_ATOMS: atom_id res chain seq x y z
N MET A 1 -12.15 -25.12 -8.84
CA MET A 1 -11.42 -23.88 -8.44
C MET A 1 -10.67 -23.37 -9.65
N ASN A 2 -10.63 -22.05 -9.88
CA ASN A 2 -9.94 -21.45 -11.03
C ASN A 2 -8.53 -20.98 -10.62
N PHE A 3 -7.52 -21.21 -11.47
CA PHE A 3 -6.12 -20.82 -11.23
C PHE A 3 -5.97 -19.32 -10.96
N THR A 4 -6.79 -18.50 -11.63
CA THR A 4 -6.82 -17.04 -11.46
C THR A 4 -7.24 -16.64 -10.04
N ASP A 5 -8.13 -17.39 -9.40
CA ASP A 5 -8.59 -17.10 -8.04
C ASP A 5 -7.53 -17.46 -7.00
N VAL A 6 -6.71 -18.49 -7.28
CA VAL A 6 -5.55 -18.86 -6.44
C VAL A 6 -4.47 -17.77 -6.50
N LEU A 7 -4.14 -17.28 -7.71
CA LEU A 7 -3.23 -16.14 -7.91
C LEU A 7 -3.72 -14.83 -7.28
N ARG A 8 -5.04 -14.61 -7.23
CA ARG A 8 -5.67 -13.43 -6.60
C ARG A 8 -5.68 -13.51 -5.07
N ARG A 9 -6.12 -14.66 -4.53
CA ARG A 9 -6.06 -14.94 -3.08
C ARG A 9 -4.62 -14.91 -2.56
N GLY A 10 -3.64 -15.15 -3.42
CA GLY A 10 -2.24 -15.32 -3.05
C GLY A 10 -2.02 -16.71 -2.47
N PHE A 11 -0.83 -17.24 -2.67
CA PHE A 11 -0.42 -18.54 -2.17
C PHE A 11 1.00 -18.47 -1.65
N VAL A 12 1.29 -19.26 -0.62
CA VAL A 12 2.63 -19.35 -0.03
C VAL A 12 3.48 -20.21 -0.95
N LEU A 13 4.49 -19.59 -1.57
CA LEU A 13 5.53 -20.33 -2.29
C LEU A 13 6.58 -20.80 -1.29
N GLN A 14 6.51 -22.09 -0.94
CA GLN A 14 7.55 -22.76 -0.16
C GLN A 14 8.71 -23.11 -1.09
N TRP A 15 9.80 -22.35 -0.96
CA TRP A 15 11.05 -22.61 -1.67
C TRP A 15 11.80 -23.77 -1.02
N SER A 16 12.61 -24.50 -1.80
CA SER A 16 13.63 -25.38 -1.22
C SER A 16 14.51 -24.55 -0.29
N GLU A 17 14.60 -24.97 0.98
CA GLU A 17 15.04 -24.12 2.10
C GLU A 17 16.45 -23.55 1.89
N ASP A 18 17.35 -24.34 1.31
CA ASP A 18 18.76 -24.00 1.06
C ASP A 18 18.92 -22.72 0.21
N TYR A 19 18.33 -22.66 -1.00
CA TYR A 19 18.60 -21.56 -1.92
C TYR A 19 18.09 -20.20 -1.43
N CYS A 20 16.92 -20.17 -0.79
CA CYS A 20 16.37 -18.91 -0.30
C CYS A 20 17.02 -18.45 1.01
N SER A 21 17.46 -19.38 1.87
CA SER A 21 18.24 -19.05 3.06
C SER A 21 19.58 -18.40 2.71
N ASP A 22 20.30 -18.94 1.73
CA ASP A 22 21.56 -18.38 1.22
C ASP A 22 21.38 -16.97 0.65
N CYS A 23 20.40 -16.78 -0.24
CA CYS A 23 20.11 -15.47 -0.81
C CYS A 23 19.83 -14.42 0.28
N LYS A 24 18.93 -14.72 1.23
CA LYS A 24 18.59 -13.84 2.35
C LYS A 24 19.81 -13.56 3.25
N ARG A 25 20.65 -14.56 3.51
CA ARG A 25 21.87 -14.43 4.31
C ARG A 25 22.88 -13.47 3.67
N SER A 26 22.99 -13.47 2.34
CA SER A 26 23.80 -12.49 1.57
C SER A 26 23.14 -11.10 1.41
N GLY A 27 22.04 -10.81 2.12
CA GLY A 27 21.30 -9.54 2.00
C GLY A 27 20.38 -9.44 0.78
N GLY A 28 20.30 -10.49 -0.03
CA GLY A 28 19.45 -10.58 -1.20
C GLY A 28 18.01 -10.97 -0.89
N ASN A 29 17.17 -10.97 -1.93
CA ASN A 29 15.77 -11.37 -1.83
C ASN A 29 15.43 -12.43 -2.89
N CYS A 30 14.87 -13.55 -2.45
CA CYS A 30 14.53 -14.70 -3.28
C CYS A 30 13.36 -14.36 -4.23
N CYS A 31 13.46 -14.67 -5.52
CA CYS A 31 12.39 -14.45 -6.49
C CYS A 31 12.24 -15.65 -7.45
N SER A 32 11.09 -15.76 -8.10
CA SER A 32 10.91 -16.60 -9.30
C SER A 32 10.87 -15.72 -10.55
N ILE A 33 11.73 -15.99 -11.53
CA ILE A 33 11.58 -15.46 -12.90
C ILE A 33 11.52 -16.66 -13.83
N ASN A 34 10.46 -16.78 -14.64
CA ASN A 34 10.28 -17.88 -15.60
C ASN A 34 10.45 -19.28 -14.97
N ASN A 35 9.88 -19.48 -13.78
CA ASN A 35 10.01 -20.69 -12.95
C ASN A 35 11.46 -21.06 -12.52
N LYS A 36 12.42 -20.13 -12.63
CA LYS A 36 13.77 -20.28 -12.07
C LYS A 36 13.93 -19.42 -10.83
N PHE A 37 14.63 -19.94 -9.83
CA PHE A 37 15.05 -19.18 -8.66
C PHE A 37 16.04 -18.09 -9.09
N THR A 38 15.88 -16.89 -8.55
CA THR A 38 16.79 -15.75 -8.75
C THR A 38 16.93 -15.00 -7.44
N CYS A 39 18.16 -14.70 -7.04
CA CYS A 39 18.45 -13.84 -5.91
C CYS A 39 18.60 -12.39 -6.40
N PHE A 40 17.70 -11.51 -5.96
CA PHE A 40 17.78 -10.08 -6.27
C PHE A 40 18.66 -9.38 -5.22
N CYS A 41 19.73 -8.78 -5.71
CA CYS A 41 20.72 -8.02 -4.95
C CYS A 41 20.58 -6.53 -5.24
N PHE A 42 21.30 -5.69 -4.51
CA PHE A 42 21.21 -4.23 -4.67
C PHE A 42 21.79 -3.74 -6.01
N ASP A 43 22.72 -4.51 -6.59
CA ASP A 43 23.44 -4.22 -7.83
C ASP A 43 22.84 -4.94 -9.05
N LYS A 44 22.59 -6.26 -8.96
CA LYS A 44 22.15 -7.09 -10.10
C LYS A 44 21.38 -8.34 -9.66
N GLN A 45 20.97 -9.17 -10.63
CA GLN A 45 20.34 -10.46 -10.41
C GLN A 45 21.40 -11.57 -10.34
N HIS A 46 21.37 -12.37 -9.28
CA HIS A 46 22.26 -13.50 -9.04
C HIS A 46 21.50 -14.84 -9.06
N SER A 47 22.21 -15.94 -9.30
CA SER A 47 21.61 -17.28 -9.29
C SER A 47 21.46 -17.89 -7.90
N LYS A 48 22.20 -17.42 -6.88
CA LYS A 48 22.17 -17.94 -5.50
C LYS A 48 22.33 -16.88 -4.42
N THR A 49 23.42 -16.11 -4.45
CA THR A 49 23.83 -15.16 -3.38
C THR A 49 24.34 -13.85 -3.97
N CYS A 50 24.27 -12.77 -3.20
CA CYS A 50 24.77 -11.44 -3.56
C CYS A 50 26.27 -11.24 -3.34
N ASP A 51 26.93 -12.19 -2.69
CA ASP A 51 28.38 -12.19 -2.58
C ASP A 51 28.99 -12.68 -3.91
N ASP A 52 29.59 -11.77 -4.68
CA ASP A 52 30.56 -12.13 -5.71
C ASP A 52 31.78 -12.74 -5.00
N GLY A 53 31.82 -14.07 -4.98
CA GLY A 53 32.63 -14.84 -4.03
C GLY A 53 34.15 -14.64 -4.16
N LEU A 54 34.83 -14.54 -3.02
CA LEU A 54 36.29 -14.44 -2.96
C LEU A 54 36.89 -15.10 -1.70
N GLY A 55 37.86 -15.98 -1.93
CA GLY A 55 38.99 -16.22 -1.02
C GLY A 55 38.77 -17.22 0.13
N ALA A 56 39.37 -18.41 0.00
CA ALA A 56 39.40 -19.47 1.01
C ALA A 56 40.17 -19.14 2.33
N GLY A 57 40.62 -17.89 2.53
CA GLY A 57 41.33 -17.46 3.75
C GLY A 57 40.42 -17.10 4.94
N GLY A 58 39.16 -16.70 4.69
CA GLY A 58 38.27 -16.22 5.75
C GLY A 58 37.76 -17.30 6.71
N VAL A 59 37.73 -18.55 6.28
CA VAL A 59 37.09 -19.67 7.01
C VAL A 59 37.73 -19.89 8.39
N ILE A 60 39.06 -19.79 8.50
CA ILE A 60 39.79 -20.04 9.76
C ILE A 60 39.44 -18.98 10.81
N VAL A 61 39.32 -17.71 10.41
CA VAL A 61 38.96 -16.59 11.30
C VAL A 61 37.49 -16.69 11.74
N VAL A 62 36.60 -17.05 10.82
CA VAL A 62 35.17 -17.25 11.13
C VAL A 62 34.97 -18.41 12.11
N VAL A 63 35.65 -19.55 11.93
CA VAL A 63 35.56 -20.69 12.86
C VAL A 63 36.04 -20.30 14.27
N ALA A 64 37.17 -19.58 14.40
CA ALA A 64 37.66 -19.11 15.69
C ALA A 64 36.64 -18.18 16.40
N ILE A 65 36.03 -17.25 15.67
CA ILE A 65 35.01 -16.34 16.19
C ILE A 65 33.74 -17.10 16.59
N VAL A 66 33.29 -18.08 15.79
CA VAL A 66 32.13 -18.93 16.10
C VAL A 66 32.36 -19.76 17.36
N CYS A 67 33.54 -20.36 17.55
CA CYS A 67 33.88 -21.09 18.78
C CYS A 67 33.85 -20.18 20.02
N ILE A 68 34.37 -18.95 19.93
CA ILE A 68 34.32 -17.97 21.02
C ILE A 68 32.87 -17.55 21.33
N ILE A 69 32.04 -17.33 20.31
CA ILE A 69 30.61 -17.01 20.49
C ILE A 69 29.84 -18.19 21.10
N TYR A 70 30.13 -19.42 20.68
CA TYR A 70 29.50 -20.64 21.20
C TYR A 70 29.79 -20.83 22.70
N HIS A 71 31.06 -20.74 23.11
CA HIS A 71 31.44 -20.79 24.53
C HIS A 71 30.88 -19.64 25.36
N ARG A 72 30.66 -18.45 24.78
CA ARG A 72 30.04 -17.31 25.50
C ARG A 72 28.51 -17.41 25.57
N ARG A 73 27.84 -18.09 24.65
CA ARG A 73 26.37 -18.28 24.68
C ARG A 73 25.94 -19.37 25.66
N ASN A 74 26.74 -20.42 25.87
CA ASN A 74 26.36 -21.56 26.73
C ASN A 74 26.41 -21.29 28.26
N LYS A 75 26.28 -20.01 28.69
CA LYS A 75 26.23 -19.61 30.12
C LYS A 75 25.04 -18.69 30.48
N LYS A 76 24.13 -18.40 29.54
CA LYS A 76 22.86 -17.69 29.79
C LYS A 76 21.76 -18.23 28.86
N TYR A 77 20.51 -18.16 29.34
CA TYR A 77 19.28 -18.62 28.67
C TYR A 77 18.91 -20.11 28.81
N ASN A 78 18.83 -20.57 30.06
CA ASN A 78 17.65 -21.34 30.50
C ASN A 78 16.69 -20.36 31.22
N ALA A 79 15.71 -19.77 30.51
CA ALA A 79 14.57 -19.05 31.09
C ALA A 79 13.53 -18.64 30.01
N ALA A 80 12.24 -18.75 30.37
CA ALA A 80 11.02 -18.28 29.65
C ALA A 80 10.74 -18.92 28.25
N SER A 81 9.81 -19.87 28.08
CA SER A 81 8.34 -19.87 28.29
C SER A 81 7.57 -19.05 27.22
N SER A 82 7.12 -19.66 26.11
CA SER A 82 5.85 -20.43 25.99
C SER A 82 4.56 -19.58 26.03
N TRP A 83 4.15 -18.98 24.91
CA TRP A 83 2.77 -18.51 24.68
C TRP A 83 2.40 -18.54 23.19
N ILE A 84 1.09 -18.73 22.92
CA ILE A 84 0.41 -18.69 21.61
C ILE A 84 0.63 -19.90 20.69
N SER A 85 -0.17 -20.93 20.94
CA SER A 85 -0.70 -21.83 19.89
C SER A 85 -2.15 -21.44 19.59
N ARG A 86 -2.42 -20.84 18.41
CA ARG A 86 -3.68 -20.85 17.62
C ARG A 86 -3.72 -19.68 16.61
N TYR A 87 -3.52 -19.98 15.33
CA TYR A 87 -4.29 -19.30 14.27
C TYR A 87 -4.55 -20.25 13.09
N THR A 88 -5.66 -20.96 13.18
CA THR A 88 -6.28 -21.64 12.02
C THR A 88 -6.97 -20.62 11.14
N SER A 89 -6.92 -20.82 9.82
CA SER A 89 -7.51 -19.96 8.80
C SER A 89 -9.01 -19.70 9.02
N HIS A 90 -9.35 -18.58 9.67
CA HIS A 90 -10.75 -18.17 9.83
C HIS A 90 -11.30 -17.57 8.53
N THR A 91 -12.13 -18.34 7.83
CA THR A 91 -13.10 -17.77 6.88
C THR A 91 -14.33 -17.29 7.66
N SER A 92 -14.24 -16.08 8.22
CA SER A 92 -15.31 -15.47 9.01
C SER A 92 -16.62 -15.36 8.21
N SER A 93 -17.77 -15.65 8.84
CA SER A 93 -19.07 -15.43 8.19
C SER A 93 -19.39 -13.94 8.14
N MET A 94 -20.19 -13.49 7.17
CA MET A 94 -20.61 -12.08 7.11
C MET A 94 -21.38 -11.67 8.37
N ASN A 95 -22.18 -12.59 8.92
CA ASN A 95 -22.92 -12.35 10.16
C ASN A 95 -21.97 -12.12 11.35
N ASP A 96 -20.73 -12.60 11.28
CA ASP A 96 -19.71 -12.36 12.29
C ASP A 96 -19.08 -10.99 12.06
N ILE A 97 -18.80 -10.60 10.81
CA ILE A 97 -18.27 -9.28 10.44
C ILE A 97 -19.26 -8.15 10.78
N GLU A 98 -20.55 -8.29 10.47
CA GLU A 98 -21.56 -7.26 10.80
C GLU A 98 -21.72 -7.12 12.33
N LYS A 99 -21.60 -8.21 13.10
CA LYS A 99 -21.58 -8.18 14.57
C LYS A 99 -20.29 -7.59 15.14
N GLU A 100 -19.13 -7.97 14.60
CA GLU A 100 -17.81 -7.46 14.97
C GLU A 100 -17.73 -5.95 14.70
N ALA A 101 -18.19 -5.50 13.52
CA ALA A 101 -18.29 -4.09 13.18
C ALA A 101 -19.22 -3.33 14.14
N SER A 102 -20.38 -3.89 14.47
CA SER A 102 -21.30 -3.29 15.45
C SER A 102 -20.68 -3.19 16.85
N TYR A 103 -19.88 -4.18 17.27
CA TYR A 103 -19.11 -4.14 18.51
C TYR A 103 -18.04 -3.04 18.50
N TYR A 104 -17.37 -2.83 17.36
CA TYR A 104 -16.48 -1.70 17.12
C TYR A 104 -17.19 -0.39 16.75
N GLY A 105 -18.50 -0.28 16.97
CA GLY A 105 -19.27 0.97 16.80
C GLY A 105 -19.47 1.43 15.35
N VAL A 106 -19.20 0.57 14.37
CA VAL A 106 -19.40 0.83 12.94
C VAL A 106 -20.82 0.41 12.55
N GLN A 107 -21.61 1.35 12.01
CA GLN A 107 -23.04 1.19 11.81
C GLN A 107 -23.41 0.61 10.43
N THR A 108 -24.36 -0.33 10.40
CA THR A 108 -25.01 -0.73 9.14
C THR A 108 -26.06 0.30 8.73
N PHE A 109 -25.90 0.91 7.56
CA PHE A 109 -26.83 1.89 7.01
C PHE A 109 -27.72 1.27 5.92
N SER A 110 -28.95 1.77 5.80
CA SER A 110 -29.83 1.41 4.67
C SER A 110 -29.49 2.23 3.42
N TYR A 111 -29.60 1.63 2.23
CA TYR A 111 -29.38 2.35 0.97
C TYR A 111 -30.25 3.62 0.85
N ASN A 112 -31.54 3.54 1.18
CA ASN A 112 -32.48 4.66 1.15
C ASN A 112 -32.09 5.80 2.10
N GLU A 113 -31.44 5.49 3.21
CA GLU A 113 -30.92 6.52 4.12
C GLU A 113 -29.71 7.25 3.53
N LEU A 114 -28.73 6.52 2.99
CA LEU A 114 -27.57 7.15 2.35
C LEU A 114 -27.95 7.90 1.08
N GLN A 115 -28.88 7.37 0.28
CA GLN A 115 -29.46 8.05 -0.88
C GLN A 115 -30.10 9.39 -0.48
N LYS A 116 -30.85 9.44 0.63
CA LYS A 116 -31.40 10.71 1.15
C LYS A 116 -30.29 11.63 1.67
N ALA A 117 -29.31 11.11 2.39
CA ALA A 117 -28.18 11.88 2.92
C ALA A 117 -27.34 12.57 1.81
N THR A 118 -27.19 11.94 0.65
CA THR A 118 -26.45 12.45 -0.52
C THR A 118 -27.32 13.22 -1.52
N ASN A 119 -28.60 13.49 -1.22
CA ASN A 119 -29.56 14.10 -2.15
C ASN A 119 -29.70 13.32 -3.48
N ASN A 120 -29.89 12.00 -3.40
CA ASN A 120 -29.90 11.06 -4.53
C ASN A 120 -28.57 10.95 -5.30
N PHE A 121 -27.44 11.05 -4.59
CA PHE A 121 -26.10 11.08 -5.19
C PHE A 121 -25.93 12.26 -6.17
N ASP A 122 -26.35 13.44 -5.71
CA ASP A 122 -26.26 14.70 -6.45
C ASP A 122 -24.80 14.97 -6.87
N SER A 123 -24.56 15.13 -8.18
CA SER A 123 -23.22 15.39 -8.73
C SER A 123 -22.64 16.72 -8.25
N LYS A 124 -23.46 17.67 -7.79
CA LYS A 124 -22.98 18.91 -7.13
C LYS A 124 -22.36 18.66 -5.75
N LYS A 125 -22.53 17.47 -5.19
CA LYS A 125 -21.93 17.02 -3.93
C LYS A 125 -20.84 15.97 -4.14
N GLU A 126 -20.42 15.74 -5.37
CA GLU A 126 -19.29 14.90 -5.68
C GLU A 126 -18.00 15.55 -5.15
N VAL A 127 -17.27 14.82 -4.31
CA VAL A 127 -15.99 15.23 -3.72
C VAL A 127 -14.82 14.69 -4.53
N GLY A 128 -15.04 13.59 -5.25
CA GLY A 128 -14.10 13.05 -6.22
C GLY A 128 -14.62 11.77 -6.88
N ASP A 129 -14.08 11.48 -8.06
CA ASP A 129 -14.28 10.21 -8.77
C ASP A 129 -12.95 9.54 -9.06
N GLY A 130 -12.93 8.21 -9.05
CA GLY A 130 -11.71 7.43 -9.28
C GLY A 130 -12.00 5.96 -9.51
N GLY A 131 -10.95 5.16 -9.74
CA GLY A 131 -11.09 3.73 -10.03
C GLY A 131 -11.82 2.92 -8.93
N PHE A 132 -11.84 3.45 -7.71
CA PHE A 132 -12.63 2.99 -6.55
C PHE A 132 -14.16 2.99 -6.77
N GLY A 133 -14.66 3.98 -7.51
CA GLY A 133 -16.02 4.49 -7.37
C GLY A 133 -16.05 5.96 -7.00
N THR A 134 -17.26 6.51 -7.01
CA THR A 134 -17.52 7.95 -6.82
C THR A 134 -17.78 8.28 -5.35
N VAL A 135 -17.31 9.44 -4.91
CA VAL A 135 -17.32 9.88 -3.50
C VAL A 135 -18.21 11.12 -3.36
N TYR A 136 -19.22 11.03 -2.49
CA TYR A 136 -20.22 12.09 -2.29
C TYR A 136 -20.21 12.63 -0.86
N GLN A 137 -20.36 13.95 -0.71
CA GLN A 137 -20.64 14.56 0.58
C GLN A 137 -22.12 14.35 0.95
N GLY A 138 -22.36 13.83 2.15
CA GLY A 138 -23.70 13.58 2.68
C GLY A 138 -23.93 14.25 4.04
N LYS A 139 -25.19 14.35 4.44
CA LYS A 139 -25.59 14.71 5.80
C LYS A 139 -26.55 13.66 6.36
N LEU A 140 -26.14 12.96 7.41
CA LEU A 140 -26.96 11.95 8.08
C LEU A 140 -28.14 12.59 8.83
N ARG A 141 -29.11 11.75 9.23
CA ARG A 141 -30.33 12.21 9.94
C ARG A 141 -30.04 12.84 11.29
N ASP A 142 -28.98 12.40 11.96
CA ASP A 142 -28.45 12.95 13.21
C ASP A 142 -27.71 14.30 13.03
N GLY A 143 -27.59 14.78 11.79
CA GLY A 143 -26.95 16.04 11.45
C GLY A 143 -25.46 15.93 11.13
N ARG A 144 -24.81 14.77 11.33
CA ARG A 144 -23.38 14.59 11.00
C ARG A 144 -23.15 14.74 9.50
N VAL A 145 -22.13 15.51 9.14
CA VAL A 145 -21.61 15.59 7.77
C VAL A 145 -20.65 14.41 7.56
N VAL A 146 -20.85 13.67 6.48
CA VAL A 146 -20.13 12.42 6.18
C VAL A 146 -19.70 12.37 4.73
N VAL A 147 -18.75 11.49 4.43
CA VAL A 147 -18.35 11.14 3.07
C VAL A 147 -18.86 9.74 2.74
N VAL A 148 -19.54 9.59 1.61
CA VAL A 148 -20.16 8.34 1.15
C VAL A 148 -19.51 7.89 -0.16
N LYS A 149 -18.73 6.81 -0.12
CA LYS A 149 -18.05 6.21 -1.27
C LYS A 149 -18.94 5.12 -1.89
N ARG A 150 -19.30 5.24 -3.17
CA ARG A 150 -20.15 4.28 -3.92
C ARG A 150 -19.33 3.54 -4.98
N LEU A 151 -19.06 2.26 -4.75
CA LEU A 151 -17.94 1.52 -5.37
C LEU A 151 -18.16 0.91 -6.81
N TYR A 152 -18.77 1.62 -7.78
CA TYR A 152 -18.99 1.20 -9.19
C TYR A 152 -19.41 -0.28 -9.49
N GLU A 153 -20.65 -0.52 -9.94
CA GLU A 153 -21.22 -1.87 -10.21
C GLU A 153 -20.37 -2.80 -11.11
N HIS A 154 -19.64 -2.25 -12.08
CA HIS A 154 -18.88 -3.06 -13.06
C HIS A 154 -17.47 -3.49 -12.60
N ASN A 155 -17.03 -3.07 -11.41
CA ASN A 155 -15.75 -3.49 -10.87
C ASN A 155 -15.85 -4.92 -10.31
N PHE A 156 -15.25 -5.90 -11.00
CA PHE A 156 -15.21 -7.31 -10.58
C PHE A 156 -14.57 -7.54 -9.19
N LYS A 157 -13.81 -6.57 -8.65
CA LYS A 157 -13.24 -6.61 -7.30
C LYS A 157 -14.06 -5.82 -6.27
N ARG A 158 -15.16 -5.15 -6.66
CA ARG A 158 -15.98 -4.29 -5.77
C ARG A 158 -16.23 -4.90 -4.39
N VAL A 159 -16.63 -6.18 -4.35
CA VAL A 159 -16.92 -6.91 -3.12
C VAL A 159 -15.66 -7.19 -2.30
N GLU A 160 -14.54 -7.55 -2.94
CA GLU A 160 -13.26 -7.82 -2.27
C GLU A 160 -12.74 -6.54 -1.59
N GLN A 161 -12.72 -5.43 -2.33
CA GLN A 161 -12.26 -4.13 -1.83
C GLN A 161 -13.17 -3.62 -0.69
N PHE A 162 -14.49 -3.73 -0.86
CA PHE A 162 -15.46 -3.37 0.16
C PHE A 162 -15.29 -4.13 1.47
N MET A 163 -15.12 -5.45 1.41
CA MET A 163 -14.89 -6.29 2.59
C MET A 163 -13.57 -5.97 3.28
N ASN A 164 -12.52 -5.74 2.48
CA ASN A 164 -11.18 -5.41 2.97
C ASN A 164 -11.13 -4.06 3.70
N GLU A 165 -11.82 -3.03 3.19
CA GLU A 165 -11.95 -1.75 3.90
C GLU A 165 -12.68 -1.91 5.24
N ILE A 166 -13.75 -2.71 5.28
CA ILE A 166 -14.50 -2.97 6.53
C ILE A 166 -13.63 -3.75 7.52
N GLU A 167 -13.02 -4.86 7.11
CA GLU A 167 -12.21 -5.72 8.00
C GLU A 167 -11.01 -4.97 8.60
N ILE A 168 -10.35 -4.10 7.81
CA ILE A 168 -9.20 -3.33 8.29
C ILE A 168 -9.65 -2.15 9.16
N LEU A 169 -10.59 -1.32 8.70
CA LEU A 169 -10.98 -0.10 9.42
C LEU A 169 -11.89 -0.33 10.64
N THR A 170 -12.51 -1.51 10.78
CA THR A 170 -13.20 -1.86 12.04
C THR A 170 -12.22 -2.17 13.17
N ARG A 171 -11.07 -2.78 12.85
CA ARG A 171 -10.05 -3.22 13.82
C ARG A 171 -9.00 -2.15 14.13
N LEU A 172 -8.73 -1.25 13.18
CA LEU A 172 -7.72 -0.21 13.31
C LEU A 172 -8.29 1.14 13.75
N ARG A 173 -7.66 1.77 14.74
CA ARG A 173 -8.00 3.12 15.22
C ARG A 173 -6.73 3.89 15.56
N HIS A 174 -6.45 4.94 14.81
CA HIS A 174 -5.30 5.81 14.99
C HIS A 174 -5.66 7.22 14.50
N PRO A 175 -5.22 8.31 15.17
CA PRO A 175 -5.65 9.68 14.83
C PRO A 175 -5.43 10.03 13.36
N ASN A 176 -4.31 9.57 12.78
CA ASN A 176 -3.96 9.85 11.38
C ASN A 176 -4.51 8.86 10.34
N LEU A 177 -5.49 8.03 10.71
CA LEU A 177 -6.26 7.21 9.77
C LEU A 177 -7.68 7.76 9.63
N VAL A 178 -8.29 7.57 8.46
CA VAL A 178 -9.70 7.89 8.24
C VAL A 178 -10.61 6.94 9.04
N SER A 179 -11.59 7.50 9.72
CA SER A 179 -12.58 6.76 10.51
C SER A 179 -13.72 6.27 9.63
N LEU A 180 -13.94 4.95 9.59
CA LEU A 180 -15.14 4.36 9.01
C LEU A 180 -16.29 4.47 10.03
N TYR A 181 -17.36 5.17 9.67
CA TYR A 181 -18.58 5.27 10.47
C TYR A 181 -19.58 4.15 10.17
N GLY A 182 -19.57 3.60 8.96
CA GLY A 182 -20.52 2.56 8.58
C GLY A 182 -20.48 2.12 7.13
N PHE A 183 -21.37 1.22 6.78
CA PHE A 183 -21.46 0.61 5.45
C PHE A 183 -22.87 0.05 5.16
N THR A 184 -23.20 -0.21 3.89
CA THR A 184 -24.43 -0.96 3.53
C THR A 184 -24.24 -2.46 3.63
N SER A 185 -25.25 -3.23 4.04
CA SER A 185 -25.11 -4.70 4.07
C SER A 185 -24.77 -5.26 2.68
N ARG A 186 -23.96 -6.33 2.62
CA ARG A 186 -23.48 -6.93 1.36
C ARG A 186 -24.58 -7.43 0.41
N HIS A 187 -25.79 -7.60 0.94
CA HIS A 187 -26.96 -8.06 0.21
C HIS A 187 -27.65 -6.90 -0.54
N CYS A 188 -27.29 -5.65 -0.25
CA CYS A 188 -27.64 -4.52 -1.10
C CYS A 188 -26.88 -4.62 -2.44
N ARG A 189 -27.60 -4.40 -3.55
CA ARG A 189 -27.00 -4.26 -4.89
C ARG A 189 -25.91 -3.17 -4.92
N GLU A 190 -26.11 -2.13 -4.13
CA GLU A 190 -25.16 -1.02 -3.98
C GLU A 190 -24.35 -1.17 -2.68
N LEU A 191 -23.04 -1.31 -2.86
CA LEU A 191 -22.05 -1.28 -1.77
C LEU A 191 -21.55 0.14 -1.58
N LEU A 192 -21.82 0.70 -0.41
CA LEU A 192 -21.41 2.04 0.01
C LEU A 192 -20.70 2.01 1.37
N LEU A 193 -19.64 2.80 1.48
CA LEU A 193 -18.86 3.01 2.71
C LEU A 193 -19.04 4.46 3.17
N VAL A 194 -19.18 4.66 4.49
CA VAL A 194 -19.48 5.94 5.12
C VAL A 194 -18.35 6.31 6.08
N TYR A 195 -17.71 7.46 5.85
CA TYR A 195 -16.54 7.92 6.60
C TYR A 195 -16.77 9.29 7.26
N GLU A 196 -15.86 9.66 8.15
CA GLU A 196 -15.71 11.06 8.57
C GLU A 196 -15.48 11.99 7.37
N CYS A 197 -16.01 13.23 7.46
CA CYS A 197 -15.84 14.23 6.42
C CYS A 197 -14.54 15.01 6.66
N ILE A 198 -13.60 14.93 5.72
CA ILE A 198 -12.29 15.58 5.80
C ILE A 198 -12.26 16.80 4.85
N PRO A 199 -12.32 18.04 5.36
CA PRO A 199 -12.74 19.21 4.58
C PRO A 199 -11.66 19.88 3.72
N ASN A 200 -10.37 19.73 4.04
CA ASN A 200 -9.29 20.36 3.25
C ASN A 200 -8.80 19.46 2.09
N GLY A 201 -9.55 18.43 1.69
CA GLY A 201 -9.24 17.61 0.51
C GLY A 201 -7.96 16.78 0.67
N THR A 202 -7.32 16.45 -0.45
CA THR A 202 -6.11 15.60 -0.50
C THR A 202 -4.84 16.43 -0.55
N VAL A 203 -3.71 15.86 -0.12
CA VAL A 203 -2.38 16.46 -0.33
C VAL A 203 -2.10 16.72 -1.81
N ALA A 204 -2.63 15.89 -2.72
CA ALA A 204 -2.47 16.13 -4.17
C ALA A 204 -3.11 17.46 -4.62
N ASP A 205 -4.26 17.84 -4.05
CA ASP A 205 -4.96 19.07 -4.41
C ASP A 205 -4.13 20.31 -4.02
N HIS A 206 -3.51 20.29 -2.85
CA HIS A 206 -2.62 21.36 -2.38
C HIS A 206 -1.24 21.41 -3.05
N LEU A 207 -0.85 20.33 -3.76
CA LEU A 207 0.42 20.24 -4.49
C LEU A 207 0.29 20.48 -5.99
N HIS A 208 -0.87 20.16 -6.58
CA HIS A 208 -1.06 20.11 -8.03
C HIS A 208 -2.39 20.70 -8.55
N GLY A 209 -3.34 21.03 -7.68
CA GLY A 209 -4.65 21.53 -8.11
C GLY A 209 -4.62 22.98 -8.61
N ASP A 210 -5.60 23.32 -9.47
CA ASP A 210 -5.89 24.71 -9.89
C ASP A 210 -6.52 25.52 -8.73
N CYS A 211 -5.79 25.63 -7.62
CA CYS A 211 -6.23 26.42 -6.48
C CYS A 211 -6.06 27.91 -6.78
N THR A 212 -7.17 28.56 -7.12
CA THR A 212 -7.38 30.02 -7.15
C THR A 212 -7.27 30.69 -5.76
N LYS A 213 -6.60 30.02 -4.80
CA LYS A 213 -6.28 30.51 -3.46
C LYS A 213 -4.80 30.30 -3.18
N PRO A 214 -4.05 31.34 -2.73
CA PRO A 214 -2.64 31.21 -2.40
C PRO A 214 -2.46 30.51 -1.05
N CYS A 215 -2.50 29.17 -1.05
CA CYS A 215 -2.12 28.33 0.09
C CYS A 215 -1.26 27.14 -0.36
N SER A 216 -0.08 27.46 -0.93
CA SER A 216 1.02 26.51 -0.88
C SER A 216 1.26 26.12 0.57
N LEU A 217 1.12 24.82 0.89
CA LEU A 217 1.42 24.28 2.22
C LEU A 217 2.78 24.82 2.71
N SER A 218 2.80 25.38 3.93
CA SER A 218 4.05 25.88 4.53
C SER A 218 5.05 24.74 4.71
N TRP A 219 6.35 25.04 4.75
CA TRP A 219 7.37 24.02 5.01
C TRP A 219 7.07 23.21 6.29
N THR A 220 6.71 23.90 7.37
CA THR A 220 6.32 23.29 8.65
C THR A 220 5.12 22.37 8.50
N THR A 221 4.09 22.80 7.76
CA THR A 221 2.91 21.97 7.47
C THR A 221 3.29 20.71 6.68
N ARG A 222 4.16 20.82 5.66
CA ARG A 222 4.65 19.67 4.88
C ARG A 222 5.46 18.68 5.73
N MET A 223 6.23 19.18 6.70
CA MET A 223 6.95 18.32 7.64
C MET A 223 5.99 17.63 8.63
N SER A 224 4.93 18.30 9.09
CA SER A 224 3.86 17.67 9.88
C SER A 224 3.19 16.56 9.07
N ILE A 225 2.81 16.85 7.82
CA ILE A 225 2.21 15.86 6.90
C ILE A 225 3.12 14.65 6.71
N ALA A 226 4.42 14.86 6.48
CA ALA A 226 5.39 13.77 6.38
C ALA A 226 5.48 12.94 7.66
N PHE A 227 5.59 13.58 8.83
CA PHE A 227 5.68 12.92 10.13
C PHE A 227 4.42 12.13 10.48
N GLU A 228 3.25 12.73 10.33
CA GLU A 228 1.95 12.11 10.64
C GLU A 228 1.61 10.96 9.68
N THR A 229 1.96 11.08 8.40
CA THR A 229 1.86 9.98 7.44
C THR A 229 2.80 8.83 7.82
N ALA A 230 4.04 9.12 8.22
CA ALA A 230 4.97 8.10 8.71
C ALA A 230 4.46 7.42 9.98
N SER A 231 3.85 8.16 10.91
CA SER A 231 3.21 7.63 12.12
C SER A 231 2.06 6.67 11.79
N ALA A 232 1.18 7.08 10.87
CA ALA A 232 0.10 6.22 10.35
C ALA A 232 0.65 4.91 9.75
N LEU A 233 1.64 4.99 8.86
CA LEU A 233 2.23 3.81 8.23
C LEU A 233 2.96 2.91 9.24
N ALA A 234 3.66 3.48 10.22
CA ALA A 234 4.29 2.71 11.30
C ALA A 234 3.24 1.94 12.13
N TYR A 235 2.10 2.57 12.45
CA TYR A 235 0.98 1.92 13.13
C TYR A 235 0.34 0.80 12.28
N LEU A 236 0.14 1.02 10.97
CA LEU A 236 -0.32 -0.04 10.05
C LEU A 236 0.64 -1.23 10.05
N HIS A 237 1.95 -0.97 9.90
CA HIS A 237 2.98 -2.02 9.82
C HIS A 237 3.15 -2.76 11.16
N ALA A 238 2.95 -2.10 12.30
CA ALA A 238 2.93 -2.72 13.62
C ALA A 238 1.64 -3.55 13.87
N SER A 239 0.60 -3.32 13.08
CA SER A 239 -0.67 -4.05 13.10
C SER A 239 -0.76 -5.11 11.97
N ASP A 240 0.39 -5.50 11.39
CA ASP A 240 0.49 -6.43 10.25
C ASP A 240 -0.39 -6.02 9.03
N VAL A 241 -0.54 -4.72 8.76
CA VAL A 241 -1.30 -4.20 7.60
C VAL A 241 -0.39 -3.47 6.63
N ILE A 242 -0.44 -3.84 5.34
CA ILE A 242 0.23 -3.12 4.25
C ILE A 242 -0.82 -2.33 3.46
N HIS A 243 -0.62 -1.04 3.27
CA HIS A 243 -1.58 -0.13 2.64
C HIS A 243 -1.71 -0.35 1.13
N ARG A 244 -0.59 -0.60 0.43
CA ARG A 244 -0.45 -0.90 -1.01
C ARG A 244 -0.77 0.23 -1.99
N ASP A 245 -1.48 1.28 -1.58
CA ASP A 245 -1.76 2.45 -2.43
C ASP A 245 -1.50 3.79 -1.72
N VAL A 246 -0.32 3.92 -1.10
CA VAL A 246 0.14 5.16 -0.48
C VAL A 246 0.49 6.18 -1.57
N LYS A 247 -0.26 7.28 -1.64
CA LYS A 247 -0.06 8.36 -2.63
C LYS A 247 -0.66 9.67 -2.12
N THR A 248 -0.30 10.81 -2.71
CA THR A 248 -0.79 12.13 -2.28
C THR A 248 -2.32 12.30 -2.37
N ASN A 249 -3.00 11.58 -3.27
CA ASN A 249 -4.47 11.55 -3.35
C ASN A 249 -5.15 10.74 -2.22
N ASN A 250 -4.41 9.84 -1.56
CA ASN A 250 -4.93 8.98 -0.47
C ASN A 250 -4.52 9.49 0.92
N ILE A 251 -3.96 10.71 0.99
CA ILE A 251 -3.60 11.41 2.22
C ILE A 251 -4.48 12.65 2.26
N LEU A 252 -5.49 12.63 3.11
CA LEU A 252 -6.44 13.73 3.31
C LEU A 252 -5.97 14.67 4.43
N LEU A 253 -6.44 15.92 4.40
CA LEU A 253 -6.10 16.95 5.38
C LEU A 253 -7.35 17.47 6.09
N ASP A 254 -7.36 17.45 7.42
CA ASP A 254 -8.46 17.99 8.22
C ASP A 254 -8.41 19.52 8.38
N ASN A 255 -9.33 20.10 9.16
CA ASN A 255 -9.39 21.54 9.43
C ASN A 255 -8.09 22.14 9.98
N SER A 256 -7.29 21.34 10.70
CA SER A 256 -6.03 21.73 11.31
C SER A 256 -4.81 21.37 10.45
N PHE A 257 -5.04 20.88 9.21
CA PHE A 257 -4.03 20.29 8.33
C PHE A 257 -3.36 19.03 8.89
N CYS A 258 -4.00 18.36 9.86
CA CYS A 258 -3.56 17.04 10.31
C CYS A 258 -3.95 15.98 9.27
N VAL A 259 -3.10 14.95 9.17
CA VAL A 259 -3.20 13.90 8.15
C VAL A 259 -4.27 12.88 8.49
N LYS A 260 -5.00 12.44 7.47
CA LYS A 260 -5.90 11.28 7.48
C LYS A 260 -5.59 10.38 6.27
N VAL A 261 -4.88 9.27 6.48
CA VAL A 261 -4.63 8.26 5.44
C VAL A 261 -5.93 7.50 5.15
N ALA A 262 -6.24 7.30 3.87
CA ALA A 262 -7.51 6.77 3.38
C ALA A 262 -7.33 5.81 2.18
N ASP A 263 -8.44 5.21 1.73
CA ASP A 263 -8.54 4.27 0.60
C ASP A 263 -7.85 2.91 0.83
N PHE A 264 -8.37 2.19 1.82
CA PHE A 264 -7.88 0.85 2.20
C PHE A 264 -8.33 -0.27 1.24
N GLY A 265 -8.98 0.06 0.13
CA GLY A 265 -9.59 -0.90 -0.80
C GLY A 265 -8.59 -1.80 -1.53
N LEU A 266 -7.30 -1.46 -1.50
CA LEU A 266 -6.23 -2.34 -1.98
C LEU A 266 -5.38 -2.95 -0.86
N SER A 267 -5.52 -2.50 0.40
CA SER A 267 -4.65 -2.90 1.52
C SER A 267 -4.73 -4.38 1.83
N ARG A 268 -3.83 -4.90 2.67
CA ARG A 268 -3.78 -6.34 2.95
C ARG A 268 -3.18 -6.67 4.30
N LEU A 269 -3.81 -7.60 5.02
CA LEU A 269 -3.23 -8.26 6.18
C LEU A 269 -2.02 -9.09 5.77
N PHE A 270 -0.92 -8.89 6.47
CA PHE A 270 0.35 -9.59 6.30
C PHE A 270 0.38 -10.77 7.29
N PRO A 271 0.66 -12.01 6.85
CA PRO A 271 0.76 -13.12 7.79
C PRO A 271 2.00 -12.94 8.69
N THR A 272 1.81 -13.11 10.00
CA THR A 272 2.84 -12.84 11.02
C THR A 272 4.11 -13.69 10.89
N ASP A 273 4.06 -14.81 10.14
CA ASP A 273 5.16 -15.78 9.96
C ASP A 273 5.83 -15.75 8.55
N VAL A 274 5.58 -14.74 7.70
CA VAL A 274 6.18 -14.69 6.34
C VAL A 274 7.02 -13.44 6.10
N THR A 275 8.05 -13.54 5.26
CA THR A 275 8.87 -12.36 4.87
C THR A 275 8.29 -11.58 3.70
N HIS A 276 7.27 -12.11 3.01
CA HIS A 276 6.59 -11.47 1.88
C HIS A 276 5.25 -12.15 1.60
N VAL A 277 4.36 -11.45 0.90
CA VAL A 277 3.14 -12.03 0.31
C VAL A 277 3.29 -12.02 -1.21
N SER A 278 3.25 -13.21 -1.83
CA SER A 278 3.22 -13.34 -3.30
C SER A 278 1.84 -12.96 -3.84
N THR A 279 1.74 -11.84 -4.54
CA THR A 279 0.49 -11.33 -5.11
C THR A 279 0.73 -10.49 -6.36
N ALA A 280 -0.26 -10.44 -7.26
CA ALA A 280 -0.24 -9.56 -8.42
C ALA A 280 -0.03 -8.08 -8.01
N PRO A 281 0.91 -7.35 -8.66
CA PRO A 281 1.10 -5.93 -8.46
C PRO A 281 -0.20 -5.14 -8.60
N GLN A 282 -0.47 -4.30 -7.59
CA GLN A 282 -1.65 -3.43 -7.49
C GLN A 282 -1.21 -2.18 -6.73
N GLY A 283 -1.78 -1.04 -7.09
CA GLY A 283 -1.40 0.30 -6.62
C GLY A 283 -1.28 1.28 -7.78
N THR A 284 -1.08 2.56 -7.49
CA THR A 284 -1.09 3.64 -8.49
C THR A 284 0.24 3.72 -9.27
N PRO A 285 0.25 3.69 -10.61
CA PRO A 285 1.47 3.77 -11.42
C PRO A 285 2.33 5.01 -11.09
N GLY A 286 3.61 4.78 -10.79
CA GLY A 286 4.55 5.82 -10.32
C GLY A 286 4.78 5.83 -8.80
N TYR A 287 3.85 5.26 -8.02
CA TYR A 287 4.03 5.03 -6.58
C TYR A 287 4.41 3.57 -6.25
N VAL A 288 4.03 2.61 -7.10
CA VAL A 288 4.33 1.18 -6.92
C VAL A 288 5.83 0.91 -6.86
N ASP A 289 6.24 0.19 -5.82
CA ASP A 289 7.58 -0.39 -5.63
C ASP A 289 7.99 -1.25 -6.85
N PRO A 290 9.10 -0.92 -7.55
CA PRO A 290 9.54 -1.64 -8.74
C PRO A 290 9.89 -3.10 -8.43
N LYS A 291 10.43 -3.38 -7.23
CA LYS A 291 10.79 -4.73 -6.82
C LYS A 291 9.55 -5.58 -6.60
N TYR A 292 8.51 -5.03 -5.97
CA TYR A 292 7.20 -5.68 -5.88
C TYR A 292 6.57 -5.90 -7.28
N HIS A 293 6.69 -4.92 -8.18
CA HIS A 293 6.19 -5.03 -9.56
C HIS A 293 6.87 -6.14 -10.38
N GLU A 294 8.18 -6.31 -10.21
CA GLU A 294 8.97 -7.35 -10.87
C GLU A 294 8.79 -8.71 -10.21
N CYS A 295 8.97 -8.78 -8.89
CA CYS A 295 9.09 -10.02 -8.13
C CYS A 295 7.77 -10.59 -7.60
N TYR A 296 6.66 -9.84 -7.71
CA TYR A 296 5.35 -10.17 -7.11
C TYR A 296 5.37 -10.25 -5.57
N GLN A 297 6.46 -9.82 -4.93
CA GLN A 297 6.66 -9.90 -3.47
C GLN A 297 6.24 -8.62 -2.79
N LEU A 298 5.05 -8.62 -2.20
CA LEU A 298 4.61 -7.53 -1.36
C LEU A 298 5.24 -7.62 0.03
N THR A 299 5.76 -6.51 0.53
CA THR A 299 6.27 -6.37 1.90
C THR A 299 5.92 -4.99 2.47
N ASN A 300 6.08 -4.78 3.77
CA ASN A 300 5.93 -3.44 4.38
C ASN A 300 6.89 -2.40 3.75
N LYS A 301 8.03 -2.83 3.17
CA LYS A 301 8.96 -1.95 2.44
C LYS A 301 8.37 -1.39 1.14
N SER A 302 7.34 -2.01 0.57
CA SER A 302 6.65 -1.50 -0.62
C SER A 302 5.82 -0.24 -0.31
N ASP A 303 5.25 -0.13 0.90
CA ASP A 303 4.65 1.12 1.39
C ASP A 303 5.72 2.18 1.67
N VAL A 304 6.88 1.79 2.22
CA VAL A 304 8.01 2.70 2.49
C VAL A 304 8.53 3.33 1.19
N TYR A 305 8.60 2.56 0.10
CA TYR A 305 8.93 3.10 -1.23
C TYR A 305 7.87 4.12 -1.69
N SER A 306 6.59 3.73 -1.64
CA SER A 306 5.47 4.61 -2.02
C SER A 306 5.45 5.91 -1.21
N PHE A 307 5.74 5.85 0.09
CA PHE A 307 5.91 7.00 0.97
C PHE A 307 7.14 7.85 0.59
N GLY A 308 8.24 7.25 0.17
CA GLY A 308 9.39 7.96 -0.41
C GLY A 308 9.01 8.82 -1.62
N VAL A 309 8.11 8.33 -2.49
CA VAL A 309 7.58 9.11 -3.62
C VAL A 309 6.71 10.30 -3.13
N VAL A 310 5.89 10.10 -2.09
CA VAL A 310 5.11 11.17 -1.44
C VAL A 310 6.05 12.24 -0.85
N LEU A 311 7.13 11.84 -0.16
CA LEU A 311 8.13 12.77 0.36
C LEU A 311 8.75 13.59 -0.77
N ILE A 312 9.18 12.98 -1.88
CA ILE A 312 9.71 13.72 -3.03
C ILE A 312 8.70 14.77 -3.53
N GLY A 313 7.41 14.43 -3.61
CA GLY A 313 6.34 15.39 -3.95
C GLY A 313 6.27 16.59 -2.98
N LEU A 314 6.26 16.33 -1.67
CA LEU A 314 6.24 17.36 -0.63
C LEU A 314 7.48 18.28 -0.68
N TYR A 315 8.66 17.71 -0.89
CA TYR A 315 9.93 18.46 -0.94
C TYR A 315 10.10 19.26 -2.24
N HIS A 316 9.80 18.67 -3.40
CA HIS A 316 10.15 19.25 -4.70
C HIS A 316 9.39 20.54 -5.00
N LEU A 317 8.15 20.65 -4.56
CA LEU A 317 7.31 21.85 -4.72
C LEU A 317 7.65 23.00 -3.74
N SER A 318 8.73 22.88 -2.95
CA SER A 318 9.22 23.95 -2.04
C SER A 318 10.45 24.67 -2.59
N GLN A 319 11.30 24.01 -3.37
CA GLN A 319 12.59 24.56 -3.83
C GLN A 319 12.57 25.15 -5.23
N LEU A 320 11.53 24.91 -6.03
CA LEU A 320 11.48 25.34 -7.44
C LEU A 320 11.05 26.80 -7.67
N TRP A 321 10.52 27.47 -6.64
CA TRP A 321 10.24 28.92 -6.71
C TRP A 321 11.47 29.78 -6.41
N THR A 322 12.53 29.20 -5.81
CA THR A 322 13.75 29.92 -5.43
C THR A 322 14.94 29.72 -6.37
N LEU A 323 14.93 28.71 -7.26
CA LEU A 323 16.04 28.47 -8.21
C LEU A 323 15.56 28.15 -9.65
N GLN A 324 15.57 29.20 -10.49
CA GLN A 324 15.69 29.19 -11.97
C GLN A 324 14.79 28.20 -12.76
N GLY A 325 13.55 28.60 -13.03
CA GLY A 325 12.50 27.84 -13.73
C GLY A 325 12.70 27.48 -15.22
N ILE A 326 13.93 27.49 -15.75
CA ILE A 326 14.24 27.01 -17.12
C ILE A 326 14.94 25.65 -17.07
N ALA A 327 15.98 25.50 -16.23
CA ALA A 327 16.71 24.24 -16.06
C ALA A 327 15.77 23.10 -15.62
N MET A 328 14.75 23.41 -14.80
CA MET A 328 13.79 22.44 -14.31
C MET A 328 12.64 22.12 -15.27
N LYS A 329 12.27 23.05 -16.17
CA LYS A 329 11.48 22.68 -17.36
C LYS A 329 12.26 21.71 -18.23
N LEU A 330 13.56 21.94 -18.40
CA LEU A 330 14.48 21.04 -19.11
C LEU A 330 14.60 19.67 -18.42
N ILE A 331 14.83 19.59 -17.10
CA ILE A 331 14.91 18.31 -16.37
C ILE A 331 13.57 17.56 -16.41
N TYR A 332 12.43 18.26 -16.24
CA TYR A 332 11.10 17.65 -16.40
C TYR A 332 10.84 17.17 -17.83
N LEU A 333 11.22 17.96 -18.86
CA LEU A 333 11.15 17.55 -20.26
C LEU A 333 12.09 16.38 -20.55
N ILE A 334 13.31 16.36 -20.01
CA ILE A 334 14.28 15.27 -20.16
C ILE A 334 13.74 14.01 -19.50
N TRP A 335 13.21 14.08 -18.28
CA TRP A 335 12.55 12.95 -17.62
C TRP A 335 11.32 12.46 -18.42
N ARG A 336 10.48 13.38 -18.92
CA ARG A 336 9.31 13.05 -19.75
C ARG A 336 9.71 12.46 -21.10
N LEU A 337 10.81 12.91 -21.71
CA LEU A 337 11.35 12.44 -22.98
C LEU A 337 12.09 11.11 -22.83
N ILE A 338 12.81 10.90 -21.73
CA ILE A 338 13.41 9.60 -21.35
C ILE A 338 12.28 8.60 -21.12
N ARG A 339 11.26 8.95 -20.32
CA ARG A 339 10.06 8.12 -20.11
C ARG A 339 9.36 7.79 -21.44
N PHE A 340 9.16 8.79 -22.31
CA PHE A 340 8.52 8.59 -23.63
C PHE A 340 9.37 7.77 -24.60
N LYS A 341 10.69 7.97 -24.63
CA LYS A 341 11.63 7.16 -25.43
C LYS A 341 11.72 5.73 -24.91
N ILE A 342 11.77 5.50 -23.60
CA ILE A 342 11.74 4.15 -23.01
C ILE A 342 10.43 3.44 -23.37
N MET A 343 9.27 4.09 -23.19
CA MET A 343 7.98 3.52 -23.57
C MET A 343 7.87 3.23 -25.08
N ASN A 344 8.41 4.08 -25.95
CA ASN A 344 8.39 3.83 -27.39
C ASN A 344 9.45 2.83 -27.87
N PHE A 345 10.60 2.74 -27.19
CA PHE A 345 11.62 1.71 -27.44
C PHE A 345 11.08 0.32 -27.07
N MET A 346 10.41 0.20 -25.93
CA MET A 346 9.65 -1.00 -25.53
C MET A 346 8.61 -1.37 -26.60
N ARG A 347 7.85 -0.40 -27.13
CA ARG A 347 6.87 -0.62 -28.23
C ARG A 347 7.50 -0.99 -29.58
N LEU A 348 8.71 -0.51 -29.88
CA LEU A 348 9.42 -0.85 -31.12
C LEU A 348 9.97 -2.28 -31.04
N LEU A 349 10.51 -2.67 -29.89
CA LEU A 349 10.97 -4.04 -29.61
C LEU A 349 9.83 -5.06 -29.74
N THR A 350 8.61 -4.74 -29.30
CA THR A 350 7.41 -5.60 -29.54
C THR A 350 6.97 -5.66 -31.01
N ARG A 351 7.46 -4.77 -31.88
CA ARG A 351 7.09 -4.72 -33.31
C ARG A 351 8.11 -5.43 -34.22
N VAL A 352 9.40 -5.38 -33.89
CA VAL A 352 10.48 -6.03 -34.65
C VAL A 352 10.59 -7.53 -34.35
N SER A 353 10.18 -7.96 -33.15
CA SER A 353 10.32 -9.35 -32.69
C SER A 353 9.18 -10.30 -33.08
N GLY A 354 8.10 -9.80 -33.68
CA GLY A 354 6.91 -10.61 -34.05
C GLY A 354 6.16 -11.25 -32.87
N LEU A 355 6.59 -10.97 -31.63
CA LEU A 355 6.08 -11.57 -30.41
C LEU A 355 4.93 -10.72 -29.86
N THR A 356 3.71 -11.20 -30.08
CA THR A 356 2.51 -10.73 -29.40
C THR A 356 2.62 -11.05 -27.91
N LEU A 357 3.16 -10.12 -27.12
CA LEU A 357 3.21 -10.25 -25.66
C LEU A 357 2.51 -9.09 -24.98
N ILE A 358 1.52 -9.47 -24.18
CA ILE A 358 0.59 -8.57 -23.50
C ILE A 358 1.33 -7.88 -22.36
N ILE A 359 1.43 -6.55 -22.50
CA ILE A 359 1.71 -5.51 -21.51
C ILE A 359 1.97 -6.01 -20.07
N LYS A 360 3.20 -5.81 -19.59
CA LYS A 360 3.47 -5.38 -18.21
C LYS A 360 3.59 -3.86 -18.22
#